data_AF-A0A937CAF1-F1
#
_entry.id   AF-A0A937CAF1-F1
#
_cell.length_a   1.000
_cell.length_b   1.000
_cell.length_c   1.000
_cell.angle_alpha   90.00
_cell.angle_beta   90.00
_cell.angle_gamma   90.00
#
_symmetry.space_group_name_H-M   'P 1'
#
loop_
_entity.id
_entity.type
_entity.pdbx_description
1 polymer ?
#
loop_
_entity_poly.entity_id
_entity_poly.type
_entity_poly.pdbx_seq_one_letter_code
_entity_poly.pdbx_strand_id
1 'polypeptide(L)'
;MPFPDVRLINFNNEQKYITLFLDNSTIHLSTYRDSVQNATVTGSASHTEFMDYLKVTKPYEGLINQQGRYDAATTAKASDVLENFAKSHPGSYVSPLALYRHFQINNDAIKVEEIFNSFTHFFAGR
;
A
#
# COMPACT_ATOMS: atom_id res chain seq x y z
N MET A 1 5.72 13.14 12.91
CA MET A 1 5.66 13.44 11.46
C MET A 1 4.23 13.79 11.10
N PRO A 2 3.96 14.84 10.29
CA PRO A 2 2.59 15.22 9.92
C PRO A 2 1.94 14.20 8.97
N PHE A 3 2.72 13.46 8.19
CA PHE A 3 2.25 12.41 7.27
C PHE A 3 3.17 11.20 7.32
N PRO A 4 2.68 9.99 6.97
CA PRO A 4 3.53 8.82 6.93
C PRO A 4 4.57 8.91 5.80
N ASP A 5 5.71 8.27 6.00
CA ASP A 5 6.79 8.24 5.01
C ASP A 5 7.46 6.86 4.95
N VAL A 6 8.09 6.55 3.82
CA VAL A 6 8.83 5.31 3.64
C VAL A 6 10.20 5.45 4.32
N ARG A 7 10.54 4.45 5.13
CA ARG A 7 11.86 4.32 5.77
C ARG A 7 12.40 2.93 5.50
N LEU A 8 13.72 2.83 5.35
CA LEU A 8 14.41 1.57 5.17
C LEU A 8 15.33 1.33 6.36
N ILE A 9 15.22 0.16 6.98
CA ILE A 9 16.24 -0.31 7.92
C ILE A 9 17.16 -1.26 7.17
N ASN A 10 18.45 -0.96 7.26
CA ASN A 10 19.51 -1.78 6.72
C ASN A 10 20.35 -2.33 7.89
N PHE A 11 20.68 -3.63 7.83
CA PHE A 11 21.62 -4.24 8.76
C PHE A 11 22.93 -4.58 8.02
N ASN A 12 24.06 -4.23 8.62
CA ASN A 12 25.41 -4.56 8.14
C ASN A 12 25.74 -4.11 6.71
N ASN A 13 25.06 -3.08 6.20
CA ASN A 13 25.22 -2.61 4.82
C ASN A 13 24.94 -3.71 3.76
N GLU A 14 24.13 -4.71 4.11
CA GLU A 14 23.68 -5.77 3.20
C GLU A 14 22.54 -5.28 2.31
N GLN A 15 22.33 -5.83 1.11
CA GLN A 15 21.24 -5.40 0.22
C GLN A 15 19.82 -5.82 0.66
N LYS A 16 19.66 -6.27 1.91
CA LYS A 16 18.38 -6.70 2.49
C LYS A 16 17.84 -5.58 3.38
N TYR A 17 16.67 -5.05 3.02
CA TYR A 17 16.03 -3.94 3.73
C TYR A 17 14.73 -4.37 4.40
N ILE A 18 14.42 -3.75 5.53
CA ILE A 18 13.06 -3.73 6.07
C ILE A 18 12.43 -2.42 5.60
N THR A 19 11.36 -2.52 4.80
CA THR A 19 10.59 -1.36 4.37
C THR A 19 9.53 -1.04 5.42
N LEU A 20 9.55 0.18 5.91
CA LEU A 20 8.60 0.70 6.88
C LEU A 20 7.80 1.84 6.24
N PHE A 21 6.52 1.95 6.59
CA PHE A 21 5.66 3.07 6.22
C PHE A 21 5.14 3.69 7.51
N LEU A 22 5.79 4.76 7.97
CA LEU A 22 5.71 5.20 9.36
C LEU A 22 4.97 6.51 9.52
N ASP A 23 3.89 6.49 10.30
CA ASP A 23 3.26 7.66 10.90
C ASP A 23 3.96 8.08 12.21
N ASN A 24 3.37 9.03 12.97
CA ASN A 24 3.91 9.51 14.24
C ASN A 24 3.68 8.55 15.42
N SER A 25 3.83 7.24 15.20
CA SER A 25 3.57 6.21 16.20
C SER A 25 4.87 5.60 16.72
N THR A 26 4.82 5.07 17.95
CA THR A 26 5.88 4.23 18.48
C THR A 26 5.77 2.83 17.88
N ILE A 27 6.82 2.36 17.22
CA ILE A 27 6.86 1.01 16.63
C ILE A 27 7.65 0.02 17.49
N HIS A 28 7.27 -1.25 17.39
CA HIS A 28 8.06 -2.37 17.87
C HIS A 28 8.53 -3.20 16.68
N LEU A 29 9.84 -3.41 16.59
CA LEU A 29 10.48 -4.20 15.54
C LEU A 29 11.12 -5.45 16.17
N SER A 30 10.79 -6.62 15.63
CA SER A 30 11.44 -7.89 15.97
C SER A 30 11.90 -8.60 14.71
N THR A 31 13.14 -9.08 14.69
CA THR A 31 13.72 -9.78 13.54
C THR A 31 14.92 -10.63 13.96
N TYR A 32 15.33 -11.57 13.11
CA TYR A 32 16.60 -12.29 13.26
C TYR A 32 17.60 -11.84 12.20
N ARG A 33 18.88 -11.89 12.53
CA ARG A 33 19.98 -11.43 11.65
C ARG A 33 19.95 -12.10 10.28
N ASP A 34 19.59 -13.37 10.23
CA ASP A 34 19.53 -14.19 9.02
C ASP A 34 18.19 -14.09 8.27
N SER A 35 17.16 -13.48 8.87
CA SER A 35 15.80 -13.38 8.31
C SER A 35 15.20 -11.97 8.44
N VAL A 36 16.00 -10.95 8.14
CA VAL A 36 15.60 -9.53 8.11
C VAL A 36 14.32 -9.29 7.29
N GLN A 37 14.11 -10.02 6.20
CA GLN A 37 12.91 -9.92 5.35
C GLN A 37 11.62 -10.42 6.03
N ASN A 38 11.74 -11.20 7.11
CA ASN A 38 10.64 -11.73 7.91
C ASN A 38 10.44 -10.92 9.20
N ALA A 39 10.95 -9.69 9.25
CA ALA A 39 10.78 -8.83 10.41
C ALA A 39 9.30 -8.59 10.71
N THR A 40 8.95 -8.64 11.99
CA THR A 40 7.63 -8.27 12.50
C THR A 40 7.70 -6.83 12.99
N VAL A 41 6.84 -5.98 12.44
CA VAL A 41 6.71 -4.58 12.82
C VAL A 41 5.28 -4.35 13.30
N THR A 42 5.12 -3.80 14.50
CA THR A 42 3.82 -3.46 15.09
C THR A 42 3.83 -2.04 15.66
N GLY A 43 2.67 -1.51 16.02
CA GLY A 43 2.53 -0.21 16.68
C GLY A 43 2.25 0.97 15.74
N SER A 44 2.21 0.76 14.41
CA SER A 44 1.81 1.76 13.42
C SER A 44 0.66 1.24 12.56
N ALA A 45 -0.49 1.92 12.61
CA ALA A 45 -1.66 1.57 11.80
C ALA A 45 -1.36 1.75 10.30
N SER A 46 -0.68 2.86 9.94
CA SER A 46 -0.28 3.11 8.55
C SER A 46 0.62 1.99 8.02
N HIS A 47 1.55 1.48 8.84
CA HIS A 47 2.39 0.37 8.43
C HIS A 47 1.59 -0.93 8.25
N THR A 48 0.68 -1.24 9.17
CA THR A 48 -0.19 -2.42 9.05
C THR A 48 -1.01 -2.39 7.76
N GLU A 49 -1.64 -1.27 7.46
CA GLU A 49 -2.42 -1.08 6.23
C GLU A 49 -1.54 -1.19 4.97
N PHE A 50 -0.31 -0.69 5.04
CA PHE A 50 0.65 -0.83 3.94
C PHE A 50 1.04 -2.30 3.71
N MET A 51 1.22 -3.08 4.77
CA MET A 51 1.49 -4.52 4.65
C MET A 51 0.27 -5.28 4.11
N ASP A 52 -0.94 -4.90 4.50
CA ASP A 52 -2.17 -5.45 3.93
C ASP A 52 -2.31 -5.13 2.44
N TYR A 53 -2.00 -3.88 2.05
CA TYR A 53 -1.92 -3.49 0.63
C TYR A 53 -0.93 -4.37 -0.13
N LEU A 54 0.33 -4.48 0.35
CA LEU A 54 1.35 -5.29 -0.30
C LEU A 54 0.91 -6.75 -0.44
N LYS A 55 0.26 -7.30 0.58
CA LYS A 55 -0.25 -8.67 0.59
C LYS A 55 -1.30 -8.88 -0.50
N VAL A 56 -2.26 -7.98 -0.65
CA VAL A 56 -3.31 -8.12 -1.68
C VAL A 56 -2.81 -7.84 -3.09
N THR A 57 -1.80 -6.97 -3.25
CA THR A 57 -1.24 -6.63 -4.57
C THR A 57 -0.15 -7.58 -5.05
N LYS A 58 0.50 -8.34 -4.16
CA LYS A 58 1.62 -9.24 -4.50
C LYS A 58 1.35 -10.16 -5.71
N PRO A 59 0.16 -10.79 -5.86
CA PRO A 59 -0.11 -11.63 -7.03
C PRO A 59 -0.15 -10.86 -8.37
N TYR A 60 -0.32 -9.54 -8.32
CA TYR A 60 -0.49 -8.65 -9.47
C TYR A 60 0.66 -7.65 -9.63
N GLU A 61 1.76 -7.83 -8.90
CA GLU A 61 2.87 -6.87 -8.85
C GLU A 61 3.45 -6.56 -10.24
N GLY A 62 3.65 -7.57 -11.08
CA GLY A 62 4.12 -7.36 -12.45
C GLY A 62 3.13 -6.54 -13.29
N LEU A 63 1.82 -6.77 -13.14
CA LEU A 63 0.79 -5.98 -13.81
C LEU A 63 0.81 -4.52 -13.35
N ILE A 64 0.81 -4.30 -12.03
CA ILE A 64 0.83 -2.96 -11.41
C ILE A 64 2.10 -2.19 -11.79
N ASN A 65 3.21 -2.89 -11.97
CA ASN A 65 4.50 -2.32 -12.40
C ASN A 65 4.65 -2.28 -13.93
N GLN A 66 3.59 -2.56 -14.70
CA GLN A 66 3.58 -2.54 -16.17
C GLN A 66 4.63 -3.49 -16.80
N GLN A 67 4.93 -4.59 -16.12
CA GLN A 67 5.89 -5.61 -16.53
C GLN A 67 5.17 -6.78 -17.19
N GLY A 68 5.25 -6.87 -18.51
CA GLY A 68 4.68 -7.98 -19.28
C GLY A 68 3.27 -7.70 -19.80
N ARG A 69 2.57 -8.78 -20.19
CA ARG A 69 1.21 -8.72 -20.74
C ARG A 69 0.33 -9.69 -19.97
N TYR A 70 -0.84 -9.21 -19.56
CA TYR A 70 -1.80 -9.96 -18.77
C TYR A 70 -3.14 -10.03 -19.50
N ASP A 71 -3.90 -11.09 -19.25
CA ASP A 71 -5.25 -11.21 -19.81
C ASP A 71 -6.25 -10.27 -19.12
N ALA A 72 -7.41 -10.11 -19.75
CA ALA A 72 -8.47 -9.23 -19.25
C ALA A 72 -9.02 -9.67 -17.88
N ALA A 73 -9.04 -10.98 -17.60
CA ALA A 73 -9.57 -11.50 -16.34
C ALA A 73 -8.66 -11.19 -15.15
N THR A 74 -7.35 -11.32 -15.34
CA THR A 74 -6.31 -10.95 -14.38
C THR A 74 -6.30 -9.45 -14.15
N THR A 75 -6.43 -8.67 -15.23
CA THR A 75 -6.50 -7.21 -15.19
C THR A 75 -7.72 -6.73 -14.40
N ALA A 76 -8.90 -7.31 -14.65
CA ALA A 76 -10.12 -7.02 -13.89
C ALA A 76 -9.97 -7.36 -12.40
N LYS A 77 -9.45 -8.55 -12.07
CA LYS A 77 -9.22 -8.94 -10.67
C LYS A 77 -8.25 -8.01 -9.94
N ALA A 78 -7.18 -7.57 -10.60
CA ALA A 78 -6.24 -6.60 -10.02
C ALA A 78 -6.94 -5.27 -9.73
N SER A 79 -7.73 -4.76 -10.69
CA SER A 79 -8.56 -3.56 -10.52
C SER A 79 -9.54 -3.69 -9.35
N ASP A 80 -10.26 -4.80 -9.24
CA ASP A 80 -11.23 -5.06 -8.18
C ASP A 80 -10.57 -5.12 -6.80
N VAL A 81 -9.41 -5.77 -6.69
CA VAL A 81 -8.66 -5.86 -5.42
C VAL A 81 -8.24 -4.47 -4.94
N LEU A 82 -7.78 -3.61 -5.85
CA LEU A 82 -7.36 -2.25 -5.55
C LEU A 82 -8.55 -1.35 -5.17
N GLU A 83 -9.67 -1.48 -5.89
CA GLU A 83 -10.92 -0.79 -5.58
C GLU A 83 -11.42 -1.16 -4.18
N ASN A 84 -11.51 -2.46 -3.90
CA ASN A 84 -11.98 -2.96 -2.62
C ASN A 84 -11.08 -2.51 -1.48
N PHE A 85 -9.76 -2.53 -1.67
CA PHE A 85 -8.82 -2.00 -0.67
C PHE A 85 -9.14 -0.53 -0.34
N ALA A 86 -9.25 0.32 -1.35
CA ALA A 86 -9.52 1.75 -1.17
C ALA A 86 -10.87 2.01 -0.47
N LYS A 87 -11.93 1.27 -0.86
CA LYS A 87 -13.26 1.38 -0.25
C LYS A 87 -13.31 0.89 1.19
N SER A 88 -12.58 -0.16 1.52
CA SER A 88 -12.55 -0.73 2.88
C SER A 88 -11.69 0.08 3.86
N HIS A 89 -10.81 0.96 3.35
CA HIS A 89 -9.90 1.75 4.17
C HIS A 89 -9.98 3.25 3.84
N PRO A 90 -11.16 3.91 3.95
CA PRO A 90 -11.32 5.30 3.52
C PRO A 90 -10.47 6.31 4.31
N GLY A 91 -9.96 5.93 5.48
CA GLY A 91 -9.02 6.75 6.26
C GLY A 91 -7.54 6.40 6.08
N SER A 92 -7.21 5.37 5.30
CA SER A 92 -5.81 4.97 5.16
C SER A 92 -5.03 5.93 4.27
N TYR A 93 -3.80 6.24 4.69
CA TYR A 93 -2.81 6.93 3.85
C TYR A 93 -2.37 6.09 2.64
N VAL A 94 -2.70 4.80 2.61
CA VAL A 94 -2.37 3.87 1.51
C VAL A 94 -3.50 3.81 0.47
N SER A 95 -4.74 4.16 0.84
CA SER A 95 -5.89 4.10 -0.07
C SER A 95 -5.75 4.95 -1.33
N PRO A 96 -5.18 6.17 -1.32
CA PRO A 96 -4.92 6.91 -2.55
C PRO A 96 -3.97 6.19 -3.51
N LEU A 97 -2.98 5.45 -2.99
CA LEU A 97 -2.09 4.65 -3.83
C LEU A 97 -2.87 3.52 -4.50
N ALA A 98 -3.69 2.79 -3.74
CA ALA A 98 -4.52 1.73 -4.30
C ALA A 98 -5.48 2.26 -5.37
N LEU A 99 -6.13 3.39 -5.10
CA LEU A 99 -7.04 4.05 -6.03
C LEU A 99 -6.33 4.53 -7.29
N TYR A 100 -5.12 5.10 -7.16
CA TYR A 100 -4.29 5.47 -8.30
C TYR A 100 -3.92 4.26 -9.16
N ARG A 101 -3.53 3.13 -8.56
CA ARG A 101 -3.23 1.91 -9.31
C ARG A 101 -4.47 1.34 -10.00
N HIS A 102 -5.63 1.41 -9.36
CA HIS A 102 -6.92 1.05 -9.98
C HIS A 102 -7.19 1.90 -11.23
N PHE A 103 -7.02 3.23 -11.12
CA PHE A 103 -7.16 4.14 -12.25
C PHE A 103 -6.18 3.81 -13.39
N GLN A 104 -4.91 3.53 -13.08
CA GLN A 104 -3.91 3.16 -14.11
C GLN A 104 -4.32 1.91 -14.91
N ILE A 105 -5.12 1.03 -14.31
CA ILE A 105 -5.55 -0.22 -14.94
C ILE A 105 -6.79 -0.01 -15.80
N ASN A 106 -7.79 0.74 -15.31
CA ASN A 106 -9.10 0.81 -15.96
C ASN A 106 -9.43 2.17 -16.61
N ASN A 107 -8.69 3.22 -16.29
CA ASN A 107 -8.91 4.61 -16.72
C ASN A 107 -10.33 5.15 -16.41
N ASP A 108 -11.00 4.62 -15.39
CA ASP A 108 -12.35 5.07 -14.98
C ASP A 108 -12.26 6.25 -14.00
N ALA A 109 -12.16 7.46 -14.56
CA ALA A 109 -12.06 8.68 -13.78
C ALA A 109 -13.31 8.97 -12.93
N ILE A 110 -14.51 8.55 -13.38
CA ILE A 110 -15.76 8.79 -12.66
C ILE A 110 -15.79 7.93 -11.40
N LYS A 111 -15.45 6.64 -11.52
CA LYS A 111 -15.37 5.73 -10.37
C LYS A 111 -14.31 6.18 -9.37
N VAL A 112 -13.17 6.66 -9.86
CA VAL A 112 -12.09 7.16 -9.01
C VAL A 112 -12.52 8.37 -8.20
N GLU A 113 -13.20 9.35 -8.83
CA GLU A 113 -13.73 10.52 -8.15
C GLU A 113 -14.77 10.14 -7.08
N GLU A 114 -15.67 9.19 -7.38
CA GLU A 114 -16.66 8.66 -6.44
C GLU A 114 -15.99 8.08 -5.18
N ILE A 115 -14.97 7.24 -5.36
CA ILE A 115 -14.25 6.61 -4.23
C ILE A 115 -13.42 7.65 -3.48
N PHE A 116 -12.72 8.54 -4.19
CA PHE A 116 -11.89 9.57 -3.56
C PHE A 116 -12.69 10.48 -2.63
N ASN A 117 -13.91 10.86 -3.04
CA ASN A 117 -14.81 11.68 -2.22
C ASN A 117 -15.31 10.96 -0.95
N SER A 118 -15.13 9.65 -0.84
CA SER A 118 -15.43 8.89 0.39
C SER A 118 -14.32 8.91 1.43
N PHE A 119 -13.11 9.40 1.09
CA PHE A 119 -11.96 9.34 1.98
C PHE A 119 -12.05 10.36 3.12
N THR A 120 -11.76 9.95 4.35
CA THR A 120 -11.96 10.79 5.54
C THR A 120 -10.76 11.66 5.92
N HIS A 121 -9.55 11.26 5.50
CA HIS A 121 -8.31 11.97 5.87
C HIS A 121 -7.98 13.18 5.01
N PHE A 122 -8.61 13.36 3.84
CA PHE A 122 -8.25 14.40 2.87
C PHE A 122 -9.17 15.62 2.88
N PHE A 123 -10.29 15.57 3.61
CA PHE A 123 -11.29 16.66 3.64
C PHE A 123 -11.47 17.32 5.02
N ALA A 124 -10.74 16.88 6.06
CA ALA A 124 -10.74 17.53 7.36
C ALA A 124 -9.94 18.85 7.32
N GLY A 125 -10.52 19.87 6.69
CA GLY A 125 -9.90 21.19 6.53
C GLY A 125 -10.47 22.06 5.41
N ARG A 126 -11.60 21.69 4.80
CA ARG A 126 -12.39 22.60 3.94
C ARG A 126 -13.61 23.11 4.68
#